data_AF-A0A2S2QB66-F1
#
_entry.id   AF-A0A2S2QB66-F1
#
_cell.length_a   1.000
_cell.length_b   1.000
_cell.length_c   1.000
_cell.angle_alpha   90.00
_cell.angle_beta   90.00
_cell.angle_gamma   90.00
#
_symmetry.space_group_name_H-M   'P 1'
#
loop_
_entity.id
_entity.type
_entity.pdbx_description
1 polymer ?
#
loop_
_entity_poly.entity_id
_entity_poly.type
_entity_poly.pdbx_seq_one_letter_code
_entity_poly.pdbx_strand_id
1 'polypeptide(L)'
;TDEVFMSAQEAVGAHRDTQDFWLNQMVEIEVKKRLIAERHHCPNCGQSYKYKGGLRRHLDFECGKKPQFLCPECPKEFSRKDKLLRHRKNVHCRTKDLKSF
;
A
#
# COMPACT_ATOMS: atom_id res chain seq x y z
N THR A 1 39.93 -29.30 27.33
CA THR A 1 39.61 -27.89 27.65
C THR A 1 38.73 -27.29 26.55
N ASP A 2 37.80 -28.11 26.04
CA ASP A 2 37.02 -27.77 24.84
C ASP A 2 35.63 -27.18 25.19
N GLU A 3 35.13 -27.38 26.41
CA GLU A 3 33.88 -26.76 26.89
C GLU A 3 33.97 -25.23 27.01
N VAL A 4 35.11 -24.70 27.43
CA VAL A 4 35.30 -23.23 27.60
C VAL A 4 35.43 -22.53 26.24
N PHE A 5 35.96 -23.23 25.22
CA PHE A 5 36.13 -22.70 23.86
C PHE A 5 34.80 -22.64 23.10
N MET A 6 33.94 -23.67 23.23
CA MET A 6 32.61 -23.67 22.62
C MET A 6 31.71 -22.60 23.25
N SER A 7 31.76 -22.42 24.58
CA SER A 7 30.98 -21.38 25.27
C SER A 7 31.39 -19.95 24.88
N ALA A 8 32.67 -19.72 24.59
CA ALA A 8 33.16 -18.44 24.08
C ALA A 8 32.73 -18.18 22.61
N GLN A 9 32.71 -19.21 21.75
CA GLN A 9 32.23 -19.09 20.37
C GLN A 9 30.73 -18.80 20.30
N GLU A 10 29.91 -19.44 21.15
CA GLU A 10 28.46 -19.19 21.25
C GLU A 10 28.16 -17.77 21.76
N ALA A 11 28.92 -17.27 22.75
CA ALA A 11 28.78 -15.92 23.26
C ALA A 11 29.16 -14.84 22.22
N VAL A 12 30.22 -15.07 21.44
CA VAL A 12 30.60 -14.19 20.31
C VAL A 12 29.57 -14.27 19.19
N GLY A 13 29.02 -15.46 18.91
CA GLY A 13 27.90 -15.66 17.98
C GLY A 13 26.68 -14.85 18.40
N ALA A 14 26.24 -14.95 19.66
CA ALA A 14 25.09 -14.21 20.19
C ALA A 14 25.30 -12.68 20.19
N HIS A 15 26.51 -12.20 20.50
CA HIS A 15 26.85 -10.78 20.38
C HIS A 15 26.81 -10.30 18.91
N ARG A 16 27.31 -11.12 17.98
CA ARG A 16 27.25 -10.82 16.54
C ARG A 16 25.81 -10.84 16.02
N ASP A 17 25.01 -11.82 16.42
CA ASP A 17 23.60 -11.95 16.02
C ASP A 17 22.74 -10.79 16.54
N THR A 18 23.02 -10.33 17.76
CA THR A 18 22.37 -9.11 18.31
C THR A 18 22.84 -7.86 17.59
N GLN A 19 24.13 -7.73 17.26
CA GLN A 19 24.64 -6.62 16.44
C GLN A 19 24.03 -6.63 15.02
N ASP A 20 23.92 -7.80 14.39
CA ASP A 20 23.30 -7.99 13.09
C ASP A 20 21.79 -7.71 13.14
N PHE A 21 21.11 -8.07 14.23
CA PHE A 21 19.72 -7.69 14.48
C PHE A 21 19.54 -6.17 14.56
N TRP A 22 20.38 -5.47 15.34
CA TRP A 22 20.33 -4.00 15.44
C TRP A 22 20.66 -3.32 14.11
N LEU A 23 21.66 -3.80 13.39
CA LEU A 23 22.00 -3.30 12.05
C LEU A 23 20.84 -3.49 11.07
N ASN A 24 20.22 -4.67 11.03
CA ASN A 24 19.05 -4.93 10.20
C ASN A 24 17.87 -4.02 10.58
N GLN A 25 17.62 -3.82 11.88
CA GLN A 25 16.58 -2.92 12.35
C GLN A 25 16.85 -1.46 11.94
N MET A 26 18.09 -0.99 12.02
CA MET A 26 18.47 0.35 11.57
C MET A 26 18.29 0.52 10.06
N VAL A 27 18.72 -0.47 9.26
CA VAL A 27 18.53 -0.48 7.81
C VAL A 27 17.04 -0.46 7.46
N GLU A 28 16.20 -1.26 8.14
CA GLU A 28 14.75 -1.22 7.95
C GLU A 28 14.15 0.16 8.25
N ILE A 29 14.58 0.80 9.34
CA ILE A 29 14.12 2.14 9.71
C ILE A 29 14.48 3.15 8.61
N GLU A 30 15.71 3.11 8.11
CA GLU A 30 16.19 3.99 7.05
C GLU A 30 15.45 3.75 5.72
N VAL A 31 15.25 2.48 5.35
CA VAL A 31 14.46 2.11 4.16
C VAL A 31 13.02 2.61 4.29
N LYS A 32 12.37 2.40 5.46
CA LYS A 32 11.00 2.90 5.71
C LYS A 32 10.94 4.42 5.60
N LYS A 33 11.90 5.15 6.16
CA LYS A 33 11.98 6.62 6.04
C LYS A 33 12.07 7.08 4.58
N ARG A 34 12.94 6.46 3.78
CA ARG A 34 13.08 6.77 2.35
C ARG A 34 11.80 6.48 1.56
N LEU A 35 11.21 5.31 1.77
CA LEU A 35 9.95 4.94 1.12
C LEU A 35 8.79 5.88 1.45
N ILE A 36 8.79 6.48 2.65
CA ILE A 36 7.83 7.52 3.03
C ILE A 36 8.17 8.84 2.31
N ALA A 37 9.44 9.27 2.32
CA ALA A 37 9.86 10.51 1.66
C ALA A 37 9.60 10.52 0.14
N GLU A 38 9.72 9.36 -0.52
CA GLU A 38 9.45 9.18 -1.95
C GLU A 38 7.96 9.19 -2.31
N ARG A 39 7.06 9.10 -1.32
CA ARG A 39 5.61 9.14 -1.54
C ARG A 39 5.05 10.54 -1.45
N HIS A 40 4.00 10.79 -2.22
CA HIS A 40 3.25 12.04 -2.19
C HIS A 40 2.08 11.94 -1.22
N HIS A 41 2.04 12.83 -0.24
CA HIS A 41 1.08 12.77 0.87
C HIS A 41 -0.04 13.78 0.67
N CYS A 42 -1.26 13.39 1.04
CA CYS A 42 -2.40 14.29 1.08
C CYS A 42 -2.36 15.14 2.37
N PRO A 43 -2.33 16.48 2.27
CA PRO A 43 -2.25 17.35 3.45
C PRO A 43 -3.53 17.30 4.31
N ASN A 44 -4.66 16.90 3.73
CA ASN A 44 -5.96 16.92 4.43
C ASN A 44 -6.27 15.64 5.19
N CYS A 45 -5.76 14.49 4.74
CA CYS A 45 -6.12 13.19 5.32
C CYS A 45 -4.94 12.24 5.56
N GLY A 46 -3.71 12.65 5.20
CA GLY A 46 -2.49 11.85 5.42
C GLY A 46 -2.30 10.65 4.50
N GLN A 47 -3.21 10.38 3.56
CA GLN A 47 -3.05 9.29 2.60
C GLN A 47 -1.81 9.49 1.71
N SER A 48 -1.07 8.40 1.46
CA SER A 48 0.19 8.43 0.71
C SER A 48 0.05 7.74 -0.66
N TYR A 49 0.68 8.32 -1.68
CA TYR A 49 0.61 7.86 -3.06
C TYR A 49 2.02 7.71 -3.64
N LYS A 50 2.26 6.61 -4.35
CA LYS A 50 3.56 6.37 -5.02
C LYS A 50 3.91 7.42 -6.07
N TYR A 51 2.91 8.04 -6.70
CA TYR A 51 3.11 8.98 -7.80
C TYR A 51 2.27 10.26 -7.61
N LYS A 52 2.79 11.42 -8.06
CA LYS A 52 2.07 12.72 -8.01
C LYS A 52 0.67 12.64 -8.63
N GLY A 53 0.54 11.94 -9.76
CA GLY A 53 -0.76 11.77 -10.43
C GLY A 53 -1.80 11.01 -9.59
N GLY A 54 -1.34 10.11 -8.70
CA GLY A 54 -2.21 9.44 -7.72
C GLY A 54 -2.76 10.42 -6.69
N LEU A 55 -1.87 11.23 -6.10
CA LEU A 55 -2.25 12.27 -5.15
C LEU A 55 -3.19 13.31 -5.77
N ARG A 56 -2.88 13.80 -6.98
CA ARG A 56 -3.74 14.76 -7.69
C ARG A 56 -5.16 14.22 -7.82
N ARG A 57 -5.29 12.99 -8.32
CA ARG A 57 -6.59 12.35 -8.50
C ARG A 57 -7.35 12.15 -7.19
N HIS A 58 -6.63 11.79 -6.12
CA HIS A 58 -7.23 11.71 -4.80
C HIS A 58 -7.79 13.07 -4.36
N LEU A 59 -7.03 14.14 -4.50
CA LEU A 59 -7.48 15.50 -4.13
C LEU A 59 -8.71 15.94 -4.94
N ASP A 60 -8.74 15.62 -6.23
CA ASP A 60 -9.81 16.09 -7.12
C ASP A 60 -11.15 15.37 -6.88
N PHE A 61 -11.13 14.07 -6.54
CA PHE A 61 -12.34 13.23 -6.57
C PHE A 61 -12.67 12.50 -5.27
N GLU A 62 -11.71 12.33 -4.35
CA GLU A 62 -11.87 11.48 -3.16
C GLU A 62 -11.73 12.29 -1.87
N CYS A 63 -10.77 13.20 -1.80
CA CYS A 63 -10.46 13.94 -0.58
C CYS A 63 -11.57 14.94 -0.25
N GLY A 64 -12.36 14.64 0.79
CA GLY A 64 -13.48 15.48 1.21
C GLY A 64 -14.58 15.60 0.16
N LYS A 65 -14.58 14.74 -0.85
CA LYS A 65 -15.61 14.69 -1.90
C LYS A 65 -16.51 13.49 -1.65
N LYS A 66 -17.82 13.71 -1.72
CA LYS A 66 -18.79 12.61 -1.72
C LYS A 66 -18.70 11.85 -3.05
N PRO A 67 -18.99 10.54 -3.06
CA PRO A 67 -19.11 9.78 -4.30
C PRO A 67 -20.09 10.47 -5.24
N GLN A 68 -19.68 10.69 -6.49
CA GLN A 68 -20.51 11.38 -7.48
C GLN A 68 -21.19 10.40 -8.44
N PHE A 69 -20.73 9.14 -8.46
CA PHE A 69 -21.16 8.14 -9.42
C PHE A 69 -21.87 7.00 -8.71
N LEU A 70 -23.19 6.97 -8.86
CA LEU A 70 -24.06 5.94 -8.30
C LEU A 70 -24.18 4.77 -9.30
N CYS A 71 -24.14 3.55 -8.80
CA CYS A 71 -24.50 2.40 -9.61
C CYS A 71 -26.02 2.39 -9.83
N PRO A 72 -26.49 2.24 -11.08
CA PRO A 72 -27.93 2.15 -11.34
C PRO A 72 -28.54 0.81 -10.92
N GLU A 73 -27.72 -0.22 -10.71
CA GLU A 73 -28.16 -1.60 -10.46
C GLU A 73 -28.00 -2.03 -9.00
N CYS A 74 -27.28 -1.25 -8.20
CA CYS A 74 -27.15 -1.51 -6.76
C CYS A 74 -26.83 -0.23 -5.98
N PRO A 75 -26.93 -0.25 -4.63
CA PRO A 75 -26.65 0.92 -3.80
C PRO A 75 -25.18 1.36 -3.72
N LYS A 76 -24.27 0.80 -4.54
CA LYS A 76 -22.85 1.17 -4.48
C LYS A 76 -22.59 2.51 -5.14
N GLU A 77 -21.74 3.29 -4.50
CA GLU A 77 -21.29 4.58 -4.98
C GLU A 77 -19.78 4.60 -5.22
N PHE A 78 -19.35 5.46 -6.15
CA PHE A 78 -17.96 5.58 -6.56
C PHE A 78 -17.56 7.04 -6.67
N SER A 79 -16.34 7.37 -6.25
CA SER A 79 -15.73 8.69 -6.44
C SER A 79 -15.40 8.99 -7.90
N ARG A 80 -15.28 7.95 -8.74
CA ARG A 80 -14.81 8.06 -10.13
C ARG A 80 -15.61 7.18 -11.10
N LYS A 81 -15.83 7.71 -12.32
CA LYS A 81 -16.55 7.02 -13.40
C LYS A 81 -15.93 5.69 -13.81
N ASP A 82 -14.60 5.61 -13.94
CA ASP A 82 -13.90 4.37 -14.34
C ASP A 82 -14.09 3.24 -13.32
N LYS A 83 -14.16 3.59 -12.03
CA LYS A 83 -14.42 2.64 -10.94
C LYS A 83 -15.83 2.08 -11.01
N LEU A 84 -16.83 2.94 -11.26
CA LEU A 84 -18.21 2.53 -11.49
C LEU A 84 -18.31 1.61 -12.72
N LEU A 85 -17.74 1.98 -13.86
CA LEU A 85 -17.82 1.18 -15.09
C LEU A 85 -17.23 -0.22 -14.90
N ARG A 86 -16.06 -0.30 -14.24
CA ARG A 86 -15.42 -1.58 -13.91
C ARG A 86 -16.26 -2.40 -12.92
N HIS A 87 -16.81 -1.75 -11.90
CA HIS A 87 -17.72 -2.42 -10.97
C HIS A 87 -18.92 -3.01 -11.70
N ARG A 88 -19.57 -2.22 -12.55
CA ARG A 88 -20.73 -2.65 -13.34
C ARG A 88 -20.39 -3.84 -14.23
N LYS A 89 -19.25 -3.76 -14.94
CA LYS A 89 -18.74 -4.86 -15.76
C LYS A 89 -18.46 -6.13 -14.95
N ASN A 90 -17.92 -6.03 -13.74
CA ASN A 90 -17.46 -7.21 -13.01
C ASN A 90 -18.54 -7.82 -12.11
N VAL A 91 -19.49 -7.02 -11.63
CA VAL A 91 -20.48 -7.43 -10.64
C VAL A 91 -21.85 -7.64 -11.28
N HIS A 92 -22.20 -6.83 -12.27
CA HIS A 92 -23.54 -6.84 -12.87
C HIS A 92 -23.58 -7.43 -14.28
N CYS A 93 -22.43 -7.57 -14.95
CA CYS A 93 -22.36 -8.32 -16.20
C CYS A 93 -22.40 -9.82 -15.92
N ARG A 94 -23.60 -10.40 -15.83
CA ARG A 94 -23.80 -11.81 -16.13
C ARG A 94 -23.69 -11.93 -17.65
N THR A 95 -22.62 -12.55 -18.12
CA THR A 95 -22.32 -12.78 -19.54
C THR A 95 -23.57 -12.95 -20.41
N LYS A 96 -23.81 -12.04 -21.36
CA LYS A 96 -24.23 -12.29 -22.75
C LYS A 96 -24.52 -10.98 -23.51
N ASP A 97 -24.18 -11.00 -24.79
CA ASP A 97 -24.70 -10.16 -25.89
C ASP A 97 -24.16 -8.72 -26.04
N LEU A 98 -22.94 -8.63 -26.58
CA LEU A 98 -22.55 -7.52 -27.46
C LEU A 98 -22.07 -8.09 -28.81
N LYS A 99 -23.02 -8.68 -29.55
CA LYS A 99 -23.03 -8.72 -31.02
C LYS A 99 -24.47 -8.57 -31.50
N SER A 100 -24.91 -7.33 -31.66
CA SER A 100 -25.95 -6.92 -32.62
C SER A 100 -26.08 -5.42 -32.53
N PHE A 101 -25.43 -4.72 -33.47
CA PHE A 101 -25.91 -3.57 -34.26
C PHE A 101 -24.70 -3.01 -35.01
#